data_AF-A0A1H7WFR2-F1
#
_entry.id   AF-A0A1H7WFR2-F1
#
_cell.length_a   1.000
_cell.length_b   1.000
_cell.length_c   1.000
_cell.angle_alpha   90.00
_cell.angle_beta   90.00
_cell.angle_gamma   90.00
#
_symmetry.space_group_name_H-M   'P 1'
#
loop_
_entity.id
_entity.type
_entity.pdbx_description
1 polymer ?
#
loop_
_entity_poly.entity_id
_entity_poly.type
_entity_poly.pdbx_seq_one_letter_code
_entity_poly.pdbx_strand_id
1 'polypeptide(L)'
;MKVEVWSDIMCPFCYIGKRHYEAALGQFGEADNVELEWKSFQLDPCIPAEGQQLTVYQYMAERKGFSVDQAKEMVGNVASMALQAGLVLDFDHAIVANSFDAHRLIHLAKTHNLGNVVKEKLFRAHFNEGKDIADATVLQQIGMEAGLGAAYVEAMLGSDQYAHEVAQDIEQARKIGVRGVPFFVFNDKYAISGAQPVENFRQTLEKSFAEWRAEHPERKLDVSEGPSCSADGVCD
;
A
#
# COMPACT_ATOMS: atom_id res chain seq x y z
N MET A 1 -2.43 -14.70 -9.13
CA MET A 1 -3.37 -13.59 -9.42
C MET A 1 -2.84 -12.31 -8.80
N LYS A 2 -2.86 -11.20 -9.53
CA LYS A 2 -2.38 -9.90 -9.04
C LYS A 2 -3.50 -9.07 -8.41
N VAL A 3 -3.20 -8.35 -7.32
CA VAL A 3 -4.06 -7.34 -6.70
C VAL A 3 -3.28 -6.04 -6.57
N GLU A 4 -3.71 -5.00 -7.27
CA GLU A 4 -3.10 -3.67 -7.23
C GLU A 4 -3.90 -2.76 -6.30
N VAL A 5 -3.22 -1.97 -5.45
CA VAL A 5 -3.88 -1.13 -4.45
C VAL A 5 -3.35 0.30 -4.46
N TRP A 6 -4.14 1.22 -5.01
CA TRP A 6 -3.85 2.65 -4.89
C TRP A 6 -4.15 3.10 -3.46
N SER A 7 -3.13 3.66 -2.82
CA SER A 7 -3.21 4.02 -1.41
C SER A 7 -2.22 5.13 -1.08
N ASP A 8 -2.66 6.12 -0.30
CA ASP A 8 -1.78 7.12 0.30
C ASP A 8 -1.43 6.77 1.75
N ILE A 9 -0.25 7.18 2.24
CA ILE A 9 0.22 6.92 3.61
C ILE A 9 -0.58 7.74 4.63
N MET A 10 -0.95 8.98 4.28
CA MET A 10 -1.76 9.87 5.13
C MET A 10 -3.24 9.49 5.20
N CYS A 11 -3.68 8.47 4.46
CA CYS A 11 -5.08 8.09 4.40
C CYS A 11 -5.42 7.06 5.48
N PRO A 12 -6.22 7.40 6.52
CA PRO A 12 -6.55 6.46 7.57
C PRO A 12 -7.41 5.30 7.04
N PHE A 13 -8.30 5.57 6.08
CA PHE A 13 -9.07 4.51 5.43
C PHE A 13 -8.19 3.55 4.63
N CYS A 14 -7.03 3.97 4.14
CA CYS A 14 -6.11 3.03 3.50
C CYS A 14 -5.57 2.01 4.50
N TYR A 15 -5.28 2.43 5.73
CA TYR A 15 -4.79 1.52 6.76
C TYR A 15 -5.90 0.57 7.25
N ILE A 16 -7.12 1.09 7.43
CA ILE A 16 -8.30 0.27 7.75
C ILE A 16 -8.59 -0.74 6.62
N GLY A 17 -8.60 -0.29 5.37
CA GLY A 17 -8.81 -1.14 4.20
C GLY A 17 -7.74 -2.22 4.08
N LYS A 18 -6.48 -1.90 4.40
CA LYS A 18 -5.40 -2.89 4.47
C LYS A 18 -5.72 -3.99 5.49
N ARG A 19 -6.17 -3.66 6.70
CA ARG A 19 -6.57 -4.67 7.70
C ARG A 19 -7.73 -5.53 7.25
N HIS A 20 -8.74 -4.92 6.64
CA HIS A 20 -9.89 -5.66 6.12
C HIS A 20 -9.50 -6.62 4.99
N TYR A 21 -8.63 -6.17 4.08
CA TYR A 21 -8.06 -7.00 3.03
C TYR A 21 -7.21 -8.14 3.59
N GLU A 22 -6.30 -7.86 4.52
CA GLU A 22 -5.46 -8.89 5.16
C GLU A 22 -6.28 -9.94 5.91
N ALA A 23 -7.34 -9.52 6.61
CA ALA A 23 -8.26 -10.43 7.27
C ALA A 23 -9.01 -11.33 6.28
N ALA A 24 -9.40 -10.80 5.11
CA ALA A 24 -10.03 -11.57 4.05
C ALA A 24 -9.05 -12.55 3.39
N LEU A 25 -7.83 -12.08 3.10
CA LEU A 25 -6.77 -12.89 2.50
C LEU A 25 -6.35 -14.04 3.42
N GLY A 26 -6.28 -13.81 4.74
CA GLY A 26 -5.98 -14.86 5.72
C GLY A 26 -7.05 -15.95 5.84
N GLN A 27 -8.27 -15.69 5.36
CA GLN A 27 -9.36 -16.68 5.27
C GLN A 27 -9.43 -17.34 3.89
N PHE A 28 -8.63 -16.87 2.93
CA PHE A 28 -8.63 -17.35 1.56
C PHE A 28 -7.59 -18.45 1.40
N GLY A 29 -8.03 -19.69 1.17
CA GLY A 29 -7.16 -20.87 1.10
C GLY A 29 -6.10 -20.87 -0.01
N GLU A 30 -6.09 -19.85 -0.86
CA GLU A 30 -5.21 -19.68 -2.01
C GLU A 30 -4.38 -18.40 -1.91
N ALA A 31 -4.18 -17.89 -0.69
CA ALA A 31 -3.47 -16.64 -0.43
C ALA A 31 -2.06 -16.60 -1.04
N ASP A 32 -1.33 -17.73 -1.04
CA ASP A 32 0.02 -17.84 -1.60
C ASP A 32 0.07 -17.62 -3.12
N ASN A 33 -1.08 -17.76 -3.79
CA ASN A 33 -1.24 -17.51 -5.22
C ASN A 33 -1.69 -16.08 -5.52
N VAL A 34 -1.74 -15.19 -4.51
CA VAL A 34 -2.13 -13.78 -4.65
C VAL A 34 -0.93 -12.88 -4.43
N GLU A 35 -0.60 -12.08 -5.44
CA GLU A 35 0.45 -11.07 -5.35
C GLU A 35 -0.16 -9.69 -5.10
N LEU A 36 0.23 -9.04 -4.00
CA LEU A 36 -0.22 -7.71 -3.65
C LEU A 36 0.81 -6.66 -4.10
N GLU A 37 0.39 -5.73 -4.96
CA GLU A 37 1.21 -4.58 -5.36
C GLU A 37 0.58 -3.26 -4.89
N TRP A 38 1.33 -2.49 -4.10
CA TRP A 38 0.92 -1.15 -3.68
C TRP A 38 1.15 -0.15 -4.81
N LYS A 39 0.16 0.67 -5.15
CA LYS A 39 0.28 1.74 -6.14
C LYS A 39 0.26 3.10 -5.45
N SER A 40 1.06 4.03 -5.94
CA SER A 40 1.14 5.37 -5.39
C SER A 40 -0.10 6.22 -5.71
N PHE A 41 -0.55 6.95 -4.69
CA PHE A 41 -1.59 7.96 -4.79
C PHE A 41 -1.31 9.04 -3.76
N GLN A 42 -1.47 10.32 -4.10
CA GLN A 42 -1.34 11.42 -3.16
C GLN A 42 -2.68 12.12 -2.99
N LEU A 43 -3.19 12.17 -1.75
CA LEU A 43 -4.39 12.89 -1.38
C LEU A 43 -4.21 14.40 -1.55
N ASP A 44 -3.03 14.91 -1.24
CA ASP A 44 -2.67 16.31 -1.42
C ASP A 44 -1.21 16.47 -1.85
N PRO A 45 -0.93 16.48 -3.18
CA PRO A 45 0.41 16.67 -3.71
C PRO A 45 0.91 18.12 -3.56
N CYS A 46 0.07 19.06 -3.09
CA CYS A 46 0.46 20.46 -2.90
C CYS A 46 1.08 20.74 -1.53
N ILE A 47 1.11 19.76 -0.62
CA ILE A 47 1.84 19.89 0.64
C ILE A 47 3.34 20.08 0.29
N PRO A 48 4.04 21.07 0.85
CA PRO A 48 5.47 21.26 0.61
C PRO A 48 6.30 20.02 0.96
N ALA A 49 7.41 19.81 0.24
CA ALA A 49 8.29 18.67 0.47
C ALA A 49 8.95 18.71 1.85
N GLU A 50 9.20 19.92 2.38
CA GLU A 50 9.73 20.14 3.73
C GLU A 50 8.69 19.85 4.84
N GLY A 51 7.48 19.43 4.45
CA GLY A 51 6.35 19.23 5.36
C GLY A 51 5.70 20.53 5.78
N GLN A 52 4.54 20.39 6.42
CA GLN A 52 3.91 21.46 7.18
C GLN A 52 3.70 20.86 8.57
N GLN A 53 4.26 21.46 9.62
CA GLN A 53 4.06 20.99 11.01
C GLN A 53 2.62 21.31 11.50
N LEU A 54 1.63 20.99 10.67
CA LEU A 54 0.22 21.10 10.96
C LEU A 54 -0.25 19.76 11.51
N THR A 55 -1.04 19.85 12.56
CA THR A 55 -1.87 18.73 13.01
C THR A 55 -2.93 18.41 11.95
N VAL A 56 -3.44 17.17 11.98
CA VAL A 56 -4.56 16.76 11.10
C VAL A 56 -5.75 17.70 11.22
N TYR A 57 -6.07 18.18 12.43
CA TYR A 57 -7.18 19.10 12.66
C TYR A 57 -6.98 20.48 12.02
N GLN A 58 -5.78 21.05 12.14
CA GLN A 58 -5.45 22.34 11.51
C GLN A 58 -5.47 22.22 9.99
N TYR A 59 -4.87 21.16 9.45
CA TYR A 59 -4.91 20.90 8.01
C TYR A 59 -6.33 20.75 7.48
N MET A 60 -7.20 20.02 8.18
CA MET A 60 -8.61 19.90 7.80
C MET A 60 -9.32 21.26 7.85
N ALA A 61 -9.03 22.09 8.84
CA ALA A 61 -9.62 23.42 8.94
C ALA A 61 -9.17 24.33 7.78
N GLU A 62 -7.87 24.40 7.52
CA GLU A 62 -7.30 25.28 6.50
C GLU A 62 -7.60 24.83 5.07
N ARG A 63 -7.47 23.52 4.79
CA ARG A 63 -7.55 22.99 3.42
C ARG A 63 -8.95 22.54 3.02
N LYS A 64 -9.78 22.13 3.98
CA LYS A 64 -11.13 21.61 3.72
C LYS A 64 -12.24 22.54 4.22
N GLY A 65 -11.90 23.60 4.95
CA GLY A 65 -12.85 24.62 5.40
C GLY A 65 -13.74 24.19 6.56
N PHE A 66 -13.35 23.15 7.31
CA PHE A 66 -14.05 22.72 8.51
C PHE A 66 -13.68 23.59 9.72
N SER A 67 -14.53 23.65 10.73
CA SER A 67 -14.08 24.11 12.06
C SER A 67 -13.18 23.05 12.69
N VAL A 68 -12.33 23.45 13.66
CA VAL A 68 -11.49 22.51 14.42
C VAL A 68 -12.36 21.47 15.15
N ASP A 69 -13.51 21.87 15.68
CA ASP A 69 -14.43 20.94 16.37
C ASP A 69 -15.07 19.94 15.40
N GLN A 70 -15.46 20.38 14.20
CA GLN A 70 -15.94 19.49 13.14
C GLN A 70 -14.85 18.50 12.71
N ALA A 71 -13.60 18.98 12.55
CA ALA A 71 -12.48 18.11 12.22
C ALA A 71 -12.26 17.05 13.31
N LYS A 72 -12.30 17.42 14.59
CA LYS A 72 -12.20 16.48 15.72
C LYS A 72 -13.32 15.43 15.72
N GLU A 73 -14.55 15.84 15.48
CA GLU A 73 -15.69 14.91 15.41
C GLU A 73 -15.51 13.91 14.26
N MET A 74 -15.17 14.39 13.05
CA MET A 74 -14.95 13.54 11.89
C MET A 74 -13.80 12.55 12.11
N VAL A 75 -12.68 13.02 12.66
CA VAL A 75 -11.52 12.20 12.98
C VAL A 75 -11.85 11.17 14.07
N GLY A 76 -12.63 11.54 15.09
CA GLY A 76 -13.07 10.63 16.14
C GLY A 76 -13.94 9.48 15.61
N ASN A 77 -14.80 9.74 14.62
CA ASN A 77 -15.54 8.69 13.93
C ASN A 77 -14.60 7.72 13.18
N VAL A 78 -13.59 8.25 12.49
CA VAL A 78 -12.59 7.43 11.79
C VAL A 78 -11.74 6.61 12.76
N ALA A 79 -11.32 7.18 13.89
CA ALA A 79 -10.60 6.47 14.94
C ALA A 79 -11.42 5.30 15.49
N SER A 80 -12.73 5.48 15.65
CA SER A 80 -13.66 4.42 16.09
C SER A 80 -13.76 3.29 15.06
N MET A 81 -13.81 3.62 13.77
CA MET A 81 -13.77 2.61 12.69
C MET A 81 -12.44 1.86 12.67
N ALA A 82 -11.33 2.56 12.87
CA ALA A 82 -10.01 1.95 12.95
C ALA A 82 -9.91 0.97 14.11
N LEU A 83 -10.46 1.32 15.27
CA LEU A 83 -10.47 0.45 16.45
C LEU A 83 -11.23 -0.86 16.17
N GLN A 84 -12.36 -0.79 15.46
CA GLN A 84 -13.10 -1.99 15.02
C GLN A 84 -12.28 -2.86 14.04
N ALA A 85 -11.35 -2.26 13.30
CA ALA A 85 -10.40 -2.95 12.43
C ALA A 85 -9.14 -3.44 13.16
N GLY A 86 -9.05 -3.28 14.48
CA GLY A 86 -7.88 -3.65 15.29
C GLY A 86 -6.73 -2.65 15.22
N LEU A 87 -6.98 -1.40 14.82
CA LEU A 87 -6.00 -0.32 14.73
C LEU A 87 -6.31 0.76 15.76
N VAL A 88 -5.27 1.21 16.46
CA VAL A 88 -5.33 2.47 17.23
C VAL A 88 -4.64 3.53 16.37
N LEU A 89 -5.36 4.58 15.96
CA LEU A 89 -4.78 5.69 15.22
C LEU A 89 -4.74 6.92 16.12
N ASP A 90 -3.54 7.42 16.37
CA ASP A 90 -3.27 8.59 17.20
C ASP A 90 -3.21 9.84 16.34
N PHE A 91 -4.38 10.42 16.07
CA PHE A 91 -4.49 11.63 15.27
C PHE A 91 -4.05 12.90 16.00
N ASP A 92 -3.91 12.85 17.33
CA ASP A 92 -3.44 14.00 18.12
C ASP A 92 -1.94 14.25 17.89
N HIS A 93 -1.18 13.17 17.63
CA HIS A 93 0.25 13.25 17.31
C HIS A 93 0.56 13.09 15.81
N ALA A 94 -0.42 12.71 14.97
CA ALA A 94 -0.20 12.57 13.54
C ALA A 94 0.11 13.93 12.86
N ILE A 95 1.22 13.98 12.12
CA ILE A 95 1.70 15.17 11.41
C ILE A 95 1.36 15.06 9.92
N VAL A 96 0.88 16.17 9.35
CA VAL A 96 0.54 16.29 7.93
C VAL A 96 1.81 16.51 7.12
N ALA A 97 2.23 15.52 6.34
CA ALA A 97 3.49 15.54 5.62
C ALA A 97 3.32 15.19 4.14
N ASN A 98 4.15 15.72 3.25
CA ASN A 98 4.11 15.28 1.85
C ASN A 98 4.52 13.80 1.76
N SER A 99 3.68 12.99 1.14
CA SER A 99 3.91 11.54 1.03
C SER A 99 4.77 11.11 -0.16
N PHE A 100 5.31 12.04 -0.95
CA PHE A 100 6.02 11.74 -2.20
C PHE A 100 7.25 10.86 -1.99
N ASP A 101 8.17 11.24 -1.10
CA ASP A 101 9.36 10.42 -0.83
C ASP A 101 9.02 9.11 -0.10
N ALA A 102 7.96 9.11 0.72
CA ALA A 102 7.41 7.86 1.27
C ALA A 102 6.91 6.90 0.18
N HIS A 103 6.30 7.42 -0.89
CA HIS A 103 5.93 6.63 -2.06
C HIS A 103 7.15 6.11 -2.81
N ARG A 104 8.17 6.96 -3.02
CA ARG A 104 9.44 6.54 -3.64
C ARG A 104 10.13 5.44 -2.84
N LEU A 105 10.09 5.50 -1.51
CA LEU A 105 10.56 4.44 -0.63
C LEU A 105 9.80 3.12 -0.83
N ILE A 106 8.49 3.17 -1.01
CA ILE A 106 7.69 1.98 -1.33
C ILE A 106 8.11 1.40 -2.68
N HIS A 107 8.35 2.22 -3.70
CA HIS A 107 8.84 1.75 -5.01
C HIS A 107 10.23 1.10 -4.92
N LEU A 108 11.16 1.71 -4.19
CA LEU A 108 12.45 1.08 -3.87
C LEU A 108 12.22 -0.28 -3.20
N ALA A 109 11.37 -0.34 -2.18
CA ALA A 109 11.08 -1.55 -1.44
C ALA A 109 10.47 -2.67 -2.30
N LYS A 110 9.63 -2.34 -3.29
CA LYS A 110 9.06 -3.31 -4.23
C LYS A 110 10.15 -4.09 -4.98
N THR A 111 11.23 -3.42 -5.40
CA THR A 111 12.35 -4.09 -6.11
C THR A 111 13.08 -5.15 -5.27
N HIS A 112 12.85 -5.13 -3.96
CA HIS A 112 13.37 -6.09 -2.99
C HIS A 112 12.27 -6.99 -2.37
N ASN A 113 11.04 -7.00 -2.91
CA ASN A 113 9.88 -7.69 -2.34
C ASN A 113 9.49 -7.24 -0.92
N LEU A 114 9.85 -6.01 -0.54
CA LEU A 114 9.59 -5.43 0.79
C LEU A 114 8.49 -4.34 0.76
N GLY A 115 7.80 -4.17 -0.37
CA GLY A 115 6.80 -3.11 -0.55
C GLY A 115 5.69 -3.11 0.52
N ASN A 116 5.13 -4.29 0.85
CA ASN A 116 4.11 -4.40 1.89
C ASN A 116 4.65 -4.09 3.30
N VAL A 117 5.88 -4.53 3.59
CA VAL A 117 6.55 -4.30 4.88
C VAL A 117 6.81 -2.81 5.09
N VAL A 118 7.34 -2.13 4.07
CA VAL A 118 7.58 -0.68 4.12
C VAL A 118 6.28 0.10 4.21
N LYS A 119 5.24 -0.28 3.45
CA LYS A 119 3.91 0.37 3.54
C LYS A 119 3.35 0.31 4.96
N GLU A 120 3.42 -0.85 5.60
CA GLU A 120 2.99 -1.04 7.00
C GLU A 120 3.77 -0.14 7.97
N LYS A 121 5.10 -0.11 7.84
CA LYS A 121 5.96 0.73 8.69
C LYS A 121 5.68 2.21 8.51
N LEU A 122 5.44 2.67 7.29
CA LEU A 122 5.07 4.06 7.00
C LEU A 122 3.72 4.43 7.64
N PHE A 123 2.72 3.56 7.55
CA PHE A 123 1.44 3.78 8.22
C PHE A 123 1.61 3.89 9.73
N ARG A 124 2.38 2.97 10.33
CA ARG A 124 2.67 3.00 11.77
C ARG A 124 3.43 4.26 12.17
N ALA A 125 4.46 4.64 11.41
CA ALA A 125 5.25 5.84 11.68
C ALA A 125 4.35 7.10 11.72
N HIS A 126 3.43 7.23 10.75
CA HIS A 126 2.52 8.37 10.66
C HIS A 126 1.41 8.33 11.73
N PHE A 127 0.65 7.23 11.82
CA PHE A 127 -0.57 7.17 12.64
C PHE A 127 -0.36 6.70 14.08
N ASN A 128 0.72 6.00 14.40
CA ASN A 128 0.96 5.46 15.74
C ASN A 128 2.12 6.16 16.46
N GLU A 129 3.09 6.68 15.71
CA GLU A 129 4.33 7.21 16.27
C GLU A 129 4.46 8.73 16.08
N GLY A 130 3.54 9.36 15.34
CA GLY A 130 3.56 10.81 15.08
C GLY A 130 4.82 11.28 14.33
N LYS A 131 5.47 10.39 13.57
CA LYS A 131 6.67 10.71 12.82
C LYS A 131 6.33 11.40 11.50
N ASP A 132 7.18 12.35 11.12
CA ASP A 132 7.12 13.00 9.82
C ASP A 132 7.63 12.06 8.73
N ILE A 133 6.75 11.64 7.83
CA ILE A 133 7.07 10.74 6.70
C ILE A 133 7.71 11.47 5.51
N ALA A 134 7.89 12.79 5.57
CA ALA A 134 8.71 13.55 4.64
C ALA A 134 10.16 13.72 5.14
N ASP A 135 10.44 13.42 6.42
CA ASP A 135 11.78 13.53 6.98
C ASP A 135 12.69 12.40 6.47
N ALA A 136 13.83 12.79 5.88
CA ALA A 136 14.80 11.86 5.29
C ALA A 136 15.38 10.87 6.32
N THR A 137 15.59 11.29 7.57
CA THR A 137 16.10 10.44 8.66
C THR A 137 15.07 9.39 9.04
N VAL A 138 13.79 9.78 9.14
CA VAL A 138 12.68 8.86 9.40
C VAL A 138 12.55 7.84 8.26
N LEU A 139 12.61 8.27 7.01
CA LEU A 139 12.53 7.37 5.85
C LEU A 139 13.71 6.41 5.78
N GLN A 140 14.93 6.88 6.09
CA GLN A 140 16.12 6.03 6.18
C GLN A 140 15.96 4.96 7.26
N GLN A 141 15.51 5.34 8.46
CA GLN A 141 15.25 4.40 9.54
C GLN A 141 14.21 3.35 9.14
N ILE A 142 13.08 3.77 8.56
CA ILE A 142 12.01 2.86 8.12
C ILE A 142 12.51 1.87 7.08
N GLY A 143 13.27 2.34 6.09
CA GLY A 143 13.85 1.47 5.06
C GLY A 143 14.79 0.43 5.65
N MET A 144 15.70 0.86 6.54
CA MET A 144 16.65 -0.04 7.20
C MET A 144 15.95 -1.09 8.07
N GLU A 145 14.96 -0.69 8.87
CA GLU A 145 14.20 -1.63 9.69
C GLU A 145 13.36 -2.60 8.86
N ALA A 146 13.02 -2.25 7.62
CA ALA A 146 12.36 -3.16 6.68
C ALA A 146 13.33 -4.15 6.02
N GLY A 147 14.64 -3.95 6.18
CA GLY A 147 15.68 -4.78 5.56
C GLY A 147 16.29 -4.19 4.29
N LEU A 148 16.00 -2.93 3.94
CA LEU A 148 16.69 -2.25 2.85
C LEU A 148 18.10 -1.82 3.26
N GLY A 149 19.05 -1.90 2.32
CA GLY A 149 20.40 -1.38 2.54
C GLY A 149 20.39 0.15 2.67
N ALA A 150 21.05 0.68 3.71
CA ALA A 150 21.09 2.12 3.98
C ALA A 150 21.54 2.95 2.76
N ALA A 151 22.54 2.46 2.01
CA ALA A 151 23.05 3.10 0.81
C ALA A 151 22.00 3.23 -0.32
N TYR A 152 21.07 2.26 -0.45
CA TYR A 152 20.00 2.36 -1.45
C TYR A 152 18.98 3.43 -1.07
N VAL A 153 18.64 3.52 0.21
CA VAL A 153 17.69 4.54 0.71
C VAL A 153 18.31 5.93 0.60
N GLU A 154 19.58 6.08 0.96
CA GLU A 154 20.32 7.35 0.84
C GLU A 154 20.45 7.80 -0.62
N ALA A 155 20.80 6.89 -1.54
CA ALA A 155 20.88 7.20 -2.96
C ALA A 155 19.52 7.62 -3.54
N MET A 156 18.44 6.98 -3.10
CA MET A 156 17.08 7.34 -3.50
C MET A 156 16.71 8.74 -2.99
N LEU A 157 16.89 9.01 -1.69
CA LEU A 157 16.60 10.32 -1.09
C LEU A 157 17.46 11.46 -1.68
N GLY A 158 18.69 11.16 -2.11
CA GLY A 158 19.61 12.12 -2.74
C GLY A 158 19.42 12.32 -4.26
N SER A 159 18.40 11.73 -4.88
CA SER A 159 18.17 11.78 -6.33
C SER A 159 16.68 11.84 -6.68
N ASP A 160 16.34 11.70 -7.97
CA ASP A 160 14.96 11.58 -8.47
C ASP A 160 14.53 10.12 -8.70
N GLN A 161 15.28 9.13 -8.17
CA GLN A 161 14.94 7.71 -8.33
C GLN A 161 13.50 7.42 -7.91
N TYR A 162 12.76 6.66 -8.70
CA TYR A 162 11.35 6.30 -8.49
C TYR A 162 10.33 7.44 -8.61
N ALA A 163 10.75 8.69 -8.88
CA ALA A 163 9.83 9.81 -9.09
C ALA A 163 8.91 9.58 -10.30
N HIS A 164 9.45 8.97 -11.37
CA HIS A 164 8.70 8.65 -12.57
C HIS A 164 7.61 7.61 -12.29
N GLU A 165 7.94 6.57 -11.55
CA GLU A 165 7.07 5.47 -11.19
C GLU A 165 5.91 5.94 -10.30
N VAL A 166 6.19 6.84 -9.34
CA VAL A 166 5.14 7.50 -8.54
C VAL A 166 4.19 8.29 -9.44
N ALA A 167 4.72 9.07 -10.38
CA ALA A 167 3.91 9.83 -11.33
C ALA A 167 3.09 8.93 -12.26
N GLN A 168 3.65 7.79 -12.70
CA GLN A 168 2.95 6.80 -13.51
C GLN A 168 1.78 6.17 -12.76
N ASP A 169 1.98 5.76 -11.50
CA ASP A 169 0.92 5.16 -10.69
C ASP A 169 -0.25 6.15 -10.48
N ILE A 170 0.05 7.42 -10.21
CA ILE A 170 -0.96 8.49 -10.06
C ILE A 170 -1.73 8.72 -11.36
N GLU A 171 -1.02 8.75 -12.49
CA GLU A 171 -1.65 8.94 -13.81
C GLU A 171 -2.50 7.73 -14.21
N GLN A 172 -2.04 6.51 -13.92
CA GLN A 172 -2.83 5.29 -14.12
C GLN A 172 -4.12 5.35 -13.28
N ALA A 173 -4.03 5.78 -12.02
CA ALA A 173 -5.19 5.96 -11.15
C ALA A 173 -6.24 6.87 -11.80
N ARG A 174 -5.81 8.00 -12.38
CA ARG A 174 -6.70 8.93 -13.08
C ARG A 174 -7.35 8.30 -14.31
N LYS A 175 -6.57 7.57 -15.12
CA LYS A 175 -7.06 6.92 -16.35
C LYS A 175 -8.13 5.87 -16.08
N ILE A 176 -8.00 5.10 -14.99
CA ILE A 176 -8.99 4.10 -14.60
C ILE A 176 -10.12 4.67 -13.72
N GLY A 177 -10.13 5.98 -13.49
CA GLY A 177 -11.21 6.68 -12.80
C GLY A 177 -11.16 6.65 -11.27
N VAL A 178 -9.99 6.35 -10.67
CA VAL A 178 -9.81 6.42 -9.21
C VAL A 178 -9.93 7.87 -8.74
N ARG A 179 -10.92 8.13 -7.88
CA ARG A 179 -11.17 9.45 -7.28
C ARG A 179 -10.86 9.53 -5.79
N GLY A 180 -10.58 8.38 -5.17
CA GLY A 180 -10.30 8.27 -3.75
C GLY A 180 -9.64 6.93 -3.44
N VAL A 181 -9.01 6.86 -2.28
CA VAL A 181 -8.24 5.71 -1.83
C VAL A 181 -8.72 5.24 -0.43
N PRO A 182 -8.58 3.94 -0.09
CA PRO A 182 -7.91 2.90 -0.88
C PRO A 182 -8.76 2.44 -2.06
N PHE A 183 -8.11 2.04 -3.14
CA PHE A 183 -8.77 1.47 -4.32
C PHE A 183 -8.04 0.21 -4.74
N PHE A 184 -8.73 -0.93 -4.65
CA PHE A 184 -8.18 -2.25 -4.93
C PHE A 184 -8.65 -2.70 -6.30
N VAL A 185 -7.74 -3.20 -7.13
CA VAL A 185 -8.02 -3.80 -8.43
C VAL A 185 -7.54 -5.24 -8.42
N PHE A 186 -8.42 -6.17 -8.71
CA PHE A 186 -8.17 -7.60 -8.72
C PHE A 186 -8.11 -8.07 -10.17
N ASN A 187 -6.95 -8.60 -10.57
CA ASN A 187 -6.68 -9.15 -11.89
C ASN A 187 -7.11 -8.23 -13.04
N ASP A 188 -6.88 -6.91 -12.90
CA ASP A 188 -7.24 -5.86 -13.87
C ASP A 188 -8.73 -5.85 -14.30
N LYS A 189 -9.61 -6.47 -13.51
CA LYS A 189 -11.00 -6.74 -13.90
C LYS A 189 -12.03 -6.31 -12.87
N TYR A 190 -11.79 -6.61 -11.60
CA TYR A 190 -12.69 -6.24 -10.51
C TYR A 190 -12.08 -5.12 -9.69
N ALA A 191 -12.92 -4.24 -9.14
CA ALA A 191 -12.45 -3.16 -8.29
C ALA A 191 -13.28 -3.01 -7.01
N ILE A 192 -12.61 -2.68 -5.91
CA ILE A 192 -13.21 -2.28 -4.65
C ILE A 192 -12.73 -0.86 -4.32
N SER A 193 -13.69 0.06 -4.16
CA SER A 193 -13.42 1.43 -3.73
C SER A 193 -13.71 1.60 -2.24
N GLY A 194 -12.71 2.11 -1.51
CA GLY A 194 -12.77 2.39 -0.08
C GLY A 194 -12.46 1.19 0.81
N ALA A 195 -12.45 1.44 2.13
CA ALA A 195 -12.26 0.42 3.16
C ALA A 195 -13.55 -0.40 3.37
N GLN A 196 -13.89 -1.23 2.38
CA GLN A 196 -15.09 -2.09 2.43
C GLN A 196 -14.97 -3.19 3.49
N PRO A 197 -16.09 -3.75 3.98
CA PRO A 197 -16.08 -4.87 4.91
C PRO A 197 -15.27 -6.07 4.40
N VAL A 198 -14.69 -6.84 5.33
CA VAL A 198 -13.91 -8.07 5.07
C VAL A 198 -14.62 -9.01 4.10
N GLU A 199 -15.94 -9.17 4.25
CA GLU A 199 -16.74 -10.05 3.41
C GLU A 199 -16.75 -9.65 1.93
N ASN A 200 -16.76 -8.35 1.62
CA ASN A 200 -16.71 -7.87 0.23
C ASN A 200 -15.35 -8.19 -0.41
N PHE A 201 -14.26 -8.06 0.37
CA PHE A 201 -12.92 -8.46 -0.07
C PHE A 201 -12.85 -9.97 -0.33
N ARG A 202 -13.36 -10.79 0.60
CA ARG A 202 -13.37 -12.26 0.48
C ARG A 202 -14.12 -12.72 -0.77
N GLN A 203 -15.34 -12.22 -0.98
CA GLN A 203 -16.15 -12.58 -2.16
C GLN A 203 -15.48 -12.17 -3.48
N THR A 204 -14.83 -11.01 -3.50
CA THR A 204 -14.15 -10.52 -4.71
C THR A 204 -12.87 -11.31 -4.98
N LEU A 205 -12.09 -11.65 -3.95
CA LEU A 205 -10.94 -12.55 -4.07
C LEU A 205 -11.36 -13.91 -4.64
N GLU A 206 -12.37 -14.55 -4.06
CA GLU A 206 -12.86 -15.86 -4.50
C GLU A 206 -13.32 -15.84 -5.96
N LYS A 207 -14.13 -14.84 -6.32
CA LYS A 207 -14.64 -14.69 -7.68
C LYS A 207 -13.52 -14.42 -8.69
N SER A 208 -12.69 -13.42 -8.41
CA SER A 208 -11.60 -13.01 -9.30
C SER A 208 -10.60 -14.15 -9.49
N PHE A 209 -10.30 -14.88 -8.41
CA PHE A 209 -9.33 -15.96 -8.44
C PHE A 209 -9.84 -17.20 -9.17
N ALA A 210 -11.12 -17.57 -9.00
CA ALA A 210 -11.71 -18.67 -9.74
C ALA A 210 -11.63 -18.45 -11.26
N GLU A 211 -11.89 -17.23 -11.71
CA GLU A 211 -11.76 -16.86 -13.13
C GLU A 211 -10.30 -16.84 -13.59
N TRP A 212 -9.40 -16.24 -12.81
CA TRP A 212 -7.96 -16.25 -13.10
C TRP A 212 -7.40 -17.67 -13.21
N ARG A 213 -7.80 -18.59 -12.32
CA ARG A 213 -7.39 -20.00 -12.33
C ARG A 213 -7.93 -20.75 -13.55
N ALA A 214 -9.14 -20.45 -14.01
CA ALA A 214 -9.69 -21.05 -15.22
C ALA A 214 -8.88 -20.66 -16.48
N GLU A 215 -8.34 -19.44 -16.52
CA GLU A 215 -7.48 -18.95 -17.60
C GLU A 215 -6.01 -19.44 -17.46
N HIS A 216 -5.60 -19.87 -16.26
CA HIS A 216 -4.24 -20.32 -15.94
C HIS A 216 -4.24 -21.73 -15.32
N PRO A 217 -4.70 -22.78 -16.06
CA PRO A 217 -4.67 -24.14 -15.54
C PRO A 217 -3.23 -24.60 -15.30
N GLU A 218 -3.02 -25.42 -14.27
CA GLU A 218 -1.73 -26.10 -14.04
C GLU A 218 -1.32 -26.86 -15.30
N ARG A 219 -0.26 -26.38 -15.95
CA ARG A 219 0.25 -27.00 -17.16
C ARG A 219 1.07 -28.23 -16.77
N LYS A 220 0.46 -29.41 -16.87
CA LYS A 220 1.24 -30.64 -16.97
C LYS A 220 1.92 -30.65 -18.33
N LEU A 221 3.25 -30.59 -18.32
CA LEU A 221 4.04 -30.75 -19.53
C LEU A 221 3.88 -32.20 -20.00
N ASP A 222 3.51 -32.37 -21.27
CA ASP A 222 3.66 -33.66 -21.94
C ASP A 222 5.12 -33.78 -22.35
N VAL A 223 5.90 -34.48 -21.53
CA VAL A 223 7.35 -34.59 -21.70
C VAL A 223 7.65 -35.80 -22.57
N SER A 224 8.15 -35.56 -23.78
CA SER A 224 8.75 -36.62 -24.58
C SER A 224 10.12 -36.95 -24.01
N GLU A 225 10.29 -38.17 -23.48
CA GLU A 225 11.57 -38.62 -22.94
C GLU A 225 12.57 -38.96 -24.05
N GLY A 226 13.82 -38.60 -23.83
CA GLY A 226 14.97 -38.94 -24.67
C GLY A 226 16.21 -39.12 -23.80
N PRO A 227 17.33 -39.59 -24.36
CA PRO A 227 18.55 -39.82 -23.60
C PRO A 227 18.93 -38.56 -22.81
N SER A 228 19.02 -38.69 -21.49
CA SER A 228 19.20 -37.56 -20.60
C SER A 228 20.01 -37.97 -19.37
N CYS A 229 20.73 -37.00 -18.83
CA CYS A 229 21.44 -37.19 -17.57
C CYS A 229 20.63 -36.52 -16.46
N SER A 230 20.29 -37.29 -15.43
CA SER A 230 19.62 -36.78 -14.25
C SER A 230 20.61 -36.09 -13.30
N ALA A 231 20.08 -35.29 -12.38
CA ALA A 231 20.88 -34.47 -11.45
C ALA A 231 21.72 -35.30 -10.45
N ASP A 232 21.42 -36.59 -10.32
CA ASP A 232 22.19 -37.59 -9.56
C ASP A 232 23.33 -38.22 -10.38
N GLY A 233 23.52 -37.79 -11.63
CA GLY A 233 24.65 -38.17 -12.49
C GLY A 233 24.47 -39.47 -13.25
N VAL A 234 23.26 -40.04 -13.29
CA VAL A 234 22.92 -41.18 -14.14
C VAL A 234 22.51 -40.68 -15.52
N CYS A 235 23.10 -41.24 -16.57
CA CYS A 235 22.74 -40.92 -17.95
C CYS A 235 22.20 -42.19 -18.63
N ASP A 236 20.99 -42.10 -19.17
CA ASP A 236 20.34 -43.14 -19.99
C ASP A 236 20.35 -42.77 -21.47
#